data_AF-A0A920ASE9-F1
#
_entry.id   AF-A0A920ASE9-F1
#
_cell.length_a   1.000
_cell.length_b   1.000
_cell.length_c   1.000
_cell.angle_alpha   90.00
_cell.angle_beta   90.00
_cell.angle_gamma   90.00
#
_symmetry.space_group_name_H-M   'P 1'
#
loop_
_entity.id
_entity.type
_entity.pdbx_description
1 polymer ?
#
loop_
_entity_poly.entity_id
_entity_poly.type
_entity_poly.pdbx_seq_one_letter_code
_entity_poly.pdbx_strand_id
1 'polypeptide(L)'
;MQKLSQRYDLTYYSSSESLINNFDGQFIVIASKPETLLPIMSNTLNLNTKVLIEKPVTHYSKLLIPYKTLKNVQVGFNRRFYSNVNYFKKKVEKINFI
;
A
#
# COMPACT_ATOMS: atom_id res chain seq x y z
N MET A 1 -12.48 -10.59 -10.93
CA MET A 1 -12.91 -9.89 -9.71
C MET A 1 -14.28 -10.34 -9.21
N GLN A 2 -15.32 -10.41 -10.04
CA GLN A 2 -16.64 -10.92 -9.60
C GLN A 2 -16.59 -12.32 -8.97
N LYS A 3 -15.82 -13.26 -9.56
CA LYS A 3 -15.59 -14.59 -8.96
C LYS A 3 -14.96 -14.55 -7.56
N LEU A 4 -14.11 -13.55 -7.29
CA LEU A 4 -13.43 -13.40 -5.99
C LEU A 4 -14.36 -12.76 -4.97
N SER A 5 -15.14 -11.76 -5.40
CA SER A 5 -16.22 -11.16 -4.60
C SER A 5 -17.26 -12.21 -4.19
N GLN A 6 -17.74 -13.04 -5.12
CA GLN A 6 -18.64 -14.15 -4.82
C GLN A 6 -18.03 -15.18 -3.87
N ARG A 7 -16.76 -15.53 -4.04
CA ARG A 7 -16.08 -16.53 -3.22
C ARG A 7 -15.93 -16.10 -1.75
N TYR A 8 -15.76 -14.81 -1.50
CA TYR A 8 -15.46 -14.28 -0.17
C TYR A 8 -16.57 -13.37 0.37
N ASP A 9 -17.75 -13.38 -0.26
CA ASP A 9 -18.89 -12.52 0.09
C ASP A 9 -18.51 -11.04 0.25
N LEU A 10 -17.78 -10.52 -0.73
CA LEU A 10 -17.32 -9.13 -0.75
C LEU A 10 -18.18 -8.31 -1.70
N THR A 11 -18.49 -7.06 -1.31
CA THR A 11 -19.09 -6.08 -2.21
C THR A 11 -18.18 -5.83 -3.42
N TYR A 12 -18.72 -6.00 -4.62
CA TYR A 12 -18.00 -5.73 -5.86
C TYR A 12 -18.24 -4.28 -6.30
N TYR A 13 -17.14 -3.57 -6.58
CA TYR A 13 -17.15 -2.27 -7.24
C TYR A 13 -16.50 -2.40 -8.62
N SER A 14 -17.10 -1.76 -9.63
CA SER A 14 -16.61 -1.80 -11.01
C SER A 14 -15.36 -0.94 -11.23
N SER A 15 -15.10 0.03 -10.36
CA SER A 15 -13.91 0.90 -10.41
C SER A 15 -13.42 1.28 -9.01
N SER A 16 -12.18 1.77 -8.94
CA SER A 16 -11.59 2.33 -7.72
C SER A 16 -12.36 3.54 -7.20
N GLU A 17 -12.82 4.40 -8.09
CA GLU A 17 -13.56 5.61 -7.74
C GLU A 17 -14.90 5.26 -7.09
N SER A 18 -15.61 4.28 -7.63
CA SER A 18 -16.87 3.80 -7.05
C SER A 18 -16.67 3.24 -5.64
N LEU A 19 -15.59 2.46 -5.43
CA LEU A 19 -15.23 1.97 -4.10
C LEU A 19 -14.90 3.12 -3.13
N ILE A 20 -14.06 4.07 -3.56
CA ILE A 20 -13.62 5.20 -2.74
C ILE A 20 -14.81 6.08 -2.33
N ASN A 21 -15.73 6.35 -3.25
CA ASN A 21 -16.90 7.20 -2.99
C ASN A 21 -17.92 6.54 -2.04
N ASN A 22 -17.95 5.21 -1.98
CA ASN A 22 -18.84 4.45 -1.10
C ASN A 22 -18.06 3.80 0.06
N PHE A 23 -16.88 4.31 0.39
CA PHE A 23 -16.00 3.68 1.37
C PHE A 23 -16.54 3.85 2.79
N ASP A 24 -16.82 2.73 3.46
CA ASP A 24 -17.29 2.62 4.84
C ASP A 24 -16.35 1.77 5.73
N GLY A 25 -15.18 1.38 5.20
CA GLY A 25 -14.23 0.48 5.85
C GLY A 25 -13.24 1.16 6.81
N GLN A 26 -12.43 0.34 7.49
CA GLN A 26 -11.39 0.81 8.42
C GLN A 26 -10.02 1.06 7.77
N PHE A 27 -9.76 0.42 6.63
CA PHE A 27 -8.52 0.53 5.87
C PHE A 27 -8.73 0.14 4.40
N ILE A 28 -7.78 0.52 3.55
CA ILE A 28 -7.75 0.18 2.12
C ILE A 28 -6.47 -0.58 1.80
N VAL A 29 -6.61 -1.64 0.99
CA VAL A 29 -5.49 -2.35 0.37
C VAL A 29 -5.47 -2.05 -1.12
N ILE A 30 -4.38 -1.49 -1.63
CA ILE A 30 -4.19 -1.17 -3.04
C ILE A 30 -3.17 -2.14 -3.63
N ALA A 31 -3.68 -3.13 -4.38
CA ALA A 31 -2.88 -4.17 -5.03
C ALA A 31 -3.20 -4.23 -6.55
N SER A 32 -3.29 -3.07 -7.19
CA SER A 32 -3.54 -2.93 -8.62
C SER A 32 -2.23 -2.91 -9.43
N LYS A 33 -2.33 -2.69 -10.74
CA LYS A 33 -1.16 -2.58 -11.61
C LYS A 33 -0.30 -1.37 -11.21
N PRO A 34 1.05 -1.45 -11.32
CA PRO A 34 1.96 -0.39 -10.88
C PRO A 34 1.61 1.02 -11.36
N GLU A 35 1.12 1.15 -12.60
CA GLU A 35 0.78 2.44 -13.23
C GLU A 35 -0.44 3.11 -12.57
N THR A 36 -1.26 2.34 -11.86
CA THR A 36 -2.50 2.81 -11.21
C THR A 36 -2.38 2.98 -9.70
N LEU A 37 -1.30 2.47 -9.09
CA LEU A 37 -1.12 2.48 -7.64
C LEU A 37 -1.09 3.90 -7.06
N LEU A 38 -0.26 4.79 -7.62
CA LEU A 38 -0.15 6.17 -7.15
C LEU A 38 -1.46 6.97 -7.33
N PRO A 39 -2.12 6.99 -8.52
CA PRO A 39 -3.40 7.67 -8.68
C PRO A 39 -4.48 7.19 -7.70
N ILE A 40 -4.61 5.87 -7.49
CA ILE A 40 -5.60 5.33 -6.55
C ILE A 40 -5.26 5.77 -5.12
N MET A 41 -3.99 5.67 -4.72
CA MET A 41 -3.55 6.12 -3.39
C MET A 41 -3.88 7.59 -3.15
N SER A 42 -3.58 8.46 -4.11
CA SER A 42 -3.89 9.89 -4.01
C SER A 42 -5.38 10.15 -3.77
N ASN A 43 -6.25 9.43 -4.48
CA ASN A 43 -7.71 9.54 -4.32
C ASN A 43 -8.20 9.04 -2.95
N THR A 44 -7.50 8.08 -2.34
CA THR A 44 -7.87 7.55 -1.01
C THR A 44 -7.49 8.47 0.16
N LEU A 45 -6.62 9.46 -0.04
CA LEU A 45 -6.12 10.29 1.06
C LEU A 45 -7.21 11.13 1.74
N ASN A 46 -8.28 11.48 1.01
CA ASN A 46 -9.41 12.24 1.53
C ASN A 46 -10.29 11.44 2.50
N LEU A 47 -10.17 10.10 2.51
CA LEU A 47 -10.97 9.22 3.36
C LEU A 47 -10.46 9.17 4.81
N ASN A 48 -9.35 9.82 5.12
CA ASN A 48 -8.69 9.79 6.44
C ASN A 48 -8.52 8.36 7.01
N THR A 49 -8.28 7.38 6.12
CA THR A 49 -8.17 5.96 6.45
C THR A 49 -6.73 5.46 6.35
N LYS A 50 -6.46 4.26 6.88
CA LYS A 50 -5.16 3.59 6.72
C LYS A 50 -5.07 2.93 5.36
N VAL A 51 -3.94 3.07 4.68
CA VAL A 51 -3.71 2.54 3.34
C VAL A 51 -2.49 1.62 3.37
N LEU A 52 -2.68 0.38 2.93
CA LEU A 52 -1.60 -0.53 2.56
C LEU A 52 -1.51 -0.59 1.05
N ILE A 53 -0.39 -0.16 0.48
CA ILE A 53 -0.18 -0.10 -0.97
C ILE A 53 0.95 -1.02 -1.40
N GLU A 54 0.74 -1.81 -2.44
CA GLU A 54 1.77 -2.67 -3.00
C GLU A 54 2.95 -1.89 -3.61
N LYS A 55 4.07 -2.59 -3.80
CA LYS A 55 5.27 -2.04 -4.45
C LYS A 55 5.33 -2.41 -5.94
N PRO A 56 5.96 -1.59 -6.80
CA PRO A 56 6.41 -0.23 -6.55
C PRO A 56 5.25 0.77 -6.65
N VAL A 57 5.15 1.74 -5.74
CA VAL A 57 4.11 2.79 -5.78
C VAL A 57 4.16 3.60 -7.09
N THR A 58 5.37 3.86 -7.59
CA THR A 58 5.63 4.50 -8.87
C THR A 58 7.07 4.20 -9.31
N HIS A 59 7.35 4.37 -10.61
CA HIS A 59 8.70 4.31 -11.17
C HIS A 59 9.49 5.63 -10.97
N TYR A 60 8.81 6.73 -10.59
CA TYR A 60 9.40 8.05 -10.48
C TYR A 60 9.43 8.57 -9.04
N SER A 61 10.60 8.53 -8.40
CA SER A 61 10.77 8.93 -7.00
C SER A 61 10.35 10.37 -6.70
N LYS A 62 10.52 11.29 -7.65
CA LYS A 62 10.10 12.70 -7.51
C LYS A 62 8.61 12.85 -7.22
N LEU A 63 7.78 11.95 -7.76
CA LEU A 63 6.33 11.95 -7.52
C LEU A 63 5.97 11.53 -6.09
N LEU A 64 6.90 10.94 -5.33
CA LEU A 64 6.67 10.52 -3.95
C LEU A 64 6.95 11.61 -2.91
N ILE A 65 7.58 12.73 -3.32
CA ILE A 65 7.95 13.83 -2.40
C ILE A 65 6.75 14.34 -1.58
N PRO A 66 5.55 14.58 -2.18
CA PRO A 66 4.40 15.07 -1.43
C PRO A 66 3.89 14.09 -0.35
N TYR A 67 4.20 12.80 -0.49
CA TYR A 67 3.65 11.73 0.35
C TYR A 67 4.61 11.28 1.46
N LYS A 68 5.81 11.85 1.54
CA LYS A 68 6.90 11.40 2.44
C LYS A 68 6.54 11.50 3.93
N THR A 69 5.65 12.41 4.29
CA THR A 69 5.27 12.68 5.69
C THR A 69 3.99 11.95 6.12
N LEU A 70 3.28 11.29 5.19
CA LEU A 70 2.05 10.57 5.50
C LEU A 70 2.31 9.45 6.51
N LYS A 71 1.49 9.41 7.56
CA LYS A 71 1.57 8.42 8.64
C LYS A 71 0.57 7.28 8.47
N ASN A 72 -0.46 7.49 7.66
CA ASN A 72 -1.52 6.53 7.39
C ASN A 72 -1.27 5.66 6.15
N VAL A 73 -0.12 5.81 5.48
CA VAL A 73 0.23 5.02 4.29
C VAL A 73 1.42 4.11 4.59
N GLN A 74 1.24 2.80 4.37
CA GLN A 74 2.30 1.80 4.46
C GLN A 74 2.52 1.16 3.09
N VAL A 75 3.78 1.11 2.66
CA VAL A 75 4.18 0.41 1.43
C VAL A 75 4.50 -1.06 1.74
N GLY A 76 4.00 -1.96 0.90
CA GLY A 76 4.16 -3.41 0.93
C GLY A 76 5.58 -3.91 0.64
N PHE A 77 6.60 -3.38 1.33
CA PHE A 77 7.96 -3.90 1.30
C PHE A 77 8.07 -5.22 2.10
N ASN A 78 7.35 -6.25 1.64
CA ASN A 78 7.19 -7.55 2.30
C ASN A 78 8.52 -8.21 2.75
N ARG A 79 9.60 -8.06 1.97
CA ARG A 79 10.94 -8.59 2.33
C ARG A 79 11.48 -8.05 3.66
N ARG A 80 11.04 -6.87 4.12
CA ARG A 80 11.44 -6.32 5.44
C ARG A 80 10.89 -7.13 6.62
N PHE A 81 9.92 -8.00 6.39
CA PHE A 81 9.33 -8.85 7.43
C PHE A 81 9.98 -10.25 7.48
N TYR A 82 10.89 -10.58 6.56
CA TYR A 82 11.48 -11.92 6.51
C TYR A 82 12.49 -12.11 7.65
N SER A 83 12.46 -13.29 8.27
CA SER A 83 13.29 -13.61 9.44
C SER A 83 14.79 -13.50 9.15
N ASN A 84 15.23 -13.96 7.98
CA ASN A 84 16.61 -13.88 7.53
C ASN A 84 17.08 -12.43 7.28
N VAL A 85 16.24 -11.59 6.68
CA VAL A 85 16.52 -10.16 6.47
C VAL A 85 16.65 -9.45 7.83
N ASN A 86 15.73 -9.73 8.76
CA ASN A 86 15.78 -9.17 10.10
C ASN A 86 16.97 -9.67 10.92
N TYR A 87 17.35 -10.95 10.79
CA TYR A 87 18.55 -11.50 11.39
C TYR A 87 19.81 -10.80 10.87
N PHE A 88 19.93 -10.65 9.56
CA PHE A 88 21.05 -9.97 8.93
C PHE A 88 21.13 -8.50 9.37
N LYS A 89 20.01 -7.78 9.36
CA LYS A 89 19.92 -6.39 9.83
C LYS A 89 20.45 -6.24 11.26
N LYS A 90 20.00 -7.11 12.19
CA LYS A 90 20.48 -7.12 13.58
C LYS A 90 21.98 -7.38 13.71
N LYS A 91 22.58 -8.12 12.77
CA LYS A 91 24.03 -8.37 12.75
C LYS A 91 24.80 -7.15 12.25
N VAL A 92 24.33 -6.52 11.18
CA VAL A 92 24.95 -5.30 10.63
C VAL A 92 24.88 -4.14 11.64
N GLU A 93 23.72 -3.92 12.28
CA GLU A 93 23.55 -2.85 13.28
C GLU A 93 24.47 -3.02 14.49
N LYS A 94 24.78 -4.26 14.89
CA LYS A 94 25.72 -4.54 15.99
C LYS A 94 27.19 -4.28 15.61
N ILE A 95 27.50 -4.21 14.33
CA ILE A 95 28.88 -4.07 13.84
C ILE A 95 29.32 -2.61 13.80
N ASN A 96 28.44 -1.61 14.03
CA ASN A 96 28.77 -0.17 13.90
C ASN A 96 29.58 0.10 12.62
N PHE A 97 29.01 -0.26 11.47
CA PHE A 97 29.44 0.42 10.24
C PHE A 97 28.93 1.86 10.33
N ILE A 98 29.89 2.76 10.55
CA ILE A 98 29.84 4.23 10.67
C ILE A 98 28.67 4.87 9.90
#